data_AF-A0A6A8DAY9-F1
#
_entry.id   AF-A0A6A8DAY9-F1
#
_cell.length_a   1.000
_cell.length_b   1.000
_cell.length_c   1.000
_cell.angle_alpha   90.00
_cell.angle_beta   90.00
_cell.angle_gamma   90.00
#
_symmetry.space_group_name_H-M   'P 1'
#
loop_
_entity.id
_entity.type
_entity.pdbx_description
1 polymer ?
#
loop_
_entity_poly.entity_id
_entity_poly.type
_entity_poly.pdbx_seq_one_letter_code
_entity_poly.pdbx_strand_id
1 'polypeptide(L)'
;MKVITASTPEQHEYVQELIEDLYDEIFPCYFTSDYIQELKNFNLMKMPPDVKELSLAEIMEVTAAIQTISTILKEKANTEKQLNDYKHAFNRNASILSKYQIDFPFQLADFQIEH
;
A
#
# COMPACT_ATOMS: atom_id res chain seq x y z
N MET A 1 -9.47 -20.43 24.35
CA MET A 1 -8.20 -20.15 23.65
C MET A 1 -8.51 -19.86 22.19
N LYS A 2 -8.17 -18.67 21.69
CA LYS A 2 -8.21 -18.38 20.25
C LYS A 2 -6.84 -18.81 19.71
N VAL A 3 -6.79 -19.80 18.83
CA VAL A 3 -5.53 -20.20 18.19
C VAL A 3 -5.14 -19.07 17.23
N ILE A 4 -4.03 -18.39 17.52
CA ILE A 4 -3.46 -17.37 16.64
C ILE A 4 -2.40 -18.07 15.80
N THR A 5 -2.65 -18.15 14.49
CA THR A 5 -1.70 -18.74 13.54
C THR A 5 -0.72 -17.64 13.12
N ALA A 6 0.59 -17.88 13.21
CA ALA A 6 1.60 -16.97 12.68
C ALA A 6 1.56 -16.91 11.15
N SER A 7 1.95 -15.78 10.56
CA SER A 7 2.17 -15.67 9.11
C SER A 7 3.40 -16.47 8.66
N THR A 8 3.43 -16.86 7.39
CA THR A 8 4.57 -17.59 6.81
C THR A 8 5.57 -16.65 6.15
N PRO A 9 6.85 -17.06 5.97
CA PRO A 9 7.84 -16.28 5.23
C PRO A 9 7.36 -15.86 3.84
N GLU A 10 6.70 -16.76 3.11
CA GLU A 10 6.19 -16.51 1.76
C GLU A 10 5.12 -15.41 1.74
N GLN A 11 4.34 -15.28 2.82
CA GLN A 11 3.37 -14.19 2.95
C GLN A 11 4.05 -12.85 3.18
N HIS A 12 5.19 -12.84 3.88
CA HIS A 12 5.97 -11.61 4.04
C HIS A 12 6.60 -11.18 2.72
N GLU A 13 7.19 -12.13 1.99
CA GLU A 13 7.75 -11.89 0.65
C GLU A 13 6.66 -11.34 -0.28
N TYR A 14 5.46 -11.93 -0.27
CA TYR A 14 4.35 -11.44 -1.09
C TYR A 14 3.93 -9.99 -0.77
N VAL A 15 3.88 -9.62 0.51
CA VAL A 15 3.57 -8.22 0.88
C VAL A 15 4.69 -7.28 0.41
N GLN A 16 5.94 -7.72 0.50
CA GLN A 16 7.08 -6.95 -0.01
C GLN A 16 6.99 -6.75 -1.54
N GLU A 17 6.67 -7.81 -2.29
CA GLU A 17 6.44 -7.73 -3.74
C GLU A 17 5.33 -6.73 -4.07
N LEU A 18 4.21 -6.73 -3.34
CA LEU A 18 3.12 -5.77 -3.56
C LEU A 18 3.53 -4.30 -3.30
N ILE A 19 4.47 -4.07 -2.38
CA ILE A 19 5.05 -2.75 -2.13
C ILE A 19 5.98 -2.36 -3.28
N GLU A 20 6.80 -3.29 -3.75
CA GLU A 20 7.69 -3.07 -4.90
C GLU A 20 6.87 -2.74 -6.16
N ASP A 21 5.77 -3.45 -6.40
CA ASP A 21 4.82 -3.17 -7.48
C ASP A 21 4.22 -1.76 -7.41
N LEU A 22 3.96 -1.23 -6.20
CA LEU A 22 3.50 0.16 -6.06
C LEU A 22 4.56 1.14 -6.57
N TYR A 23 5.83 0.91 -6.23
CA TYR A 23 6.93 1.77 -6.65
C TYR A 23 7.25 1.68 -8.14
N ASP A 24 7.10 0.49 -8.73
CA ASP A 24 7.60 0.21 -10.07
C ASP A 24 6.50 0.28 -11.14
N GLU A 25 5.24 0.03 -10.79
CA GLU A 25 4.11 0.10 -11.73
C GLU A 25 3.16 1.27 -11.48
N ILE A 26 2.87 1.60 -10.22
CA ILE A 26 1.75 2.53 -9.90
C ILE A 26 2.25 3.96 -9.72
N PHE A 27 3.23 4.20 -8.86
CA PHE A 27 3.76 5.52 -8.59
C PHE A 27 4.31 6.24 -9.83
N PRO A 28 4.94 5.57 -10.81
CA PRO A 28 5.38 6.20 -12.04
C PRO A 28 4.24 6.80 -12.89
N CYS A 29 2.98 6.40 -12.66
CA CYS A 29 1.82 7.01 -13.30
C CYS A 29 1.45 8.38 -12.73
N TYR A 30 1.98 8.76 -11.56
CA TYR A 30 1.57 9.95 -10.81
C TYR A 30 2.74 10.84 -10.40
N PHE A 31 3.92 10.28 -10.26
CA PHE A 31 5.08 10.95 -9.69
C PHE A 31 6.29 10.84 -10.62
N THR A 32 7.17 11.84 -10.55
CA THR A 32 8.44 11.82 -11.29
C THR A 32 9.38 10.78 -10.69
N SER A 33 10.31 10.26 -11.50
CA SER A 33 11.32 9.30 -11.04
C SER A 33 12.17 9.85 -9.89
N ASP A 34 12.48 11.15 -9.89
CA ASP A 34 13.22 11.80 -8.80
C ASP A 34 12.45 11.74 -7.48
N TYR A 35 11.16 12.08 -7.49
CA TYR A 35 10.32 12.01 -6.29
C TYR A 35 10.16 10.57 -5.79
N ILE A 36 9.97 9.61 -6.70
CA ILE A 36 9.90 8.18 -6.36
C ILE A 36 11.20 7.72 -5.70
N GLN A 37 12.35 8.18 -6.19
CA GLN A 37 13.65 7.88 -5.60
C GLN A 37 13.79 8.50 -4.20
N GLU A 38 13.31 9.73 -3.98
CA GLU A 38 13.25 10.33 -2.65
C GLU A 38 12.40 9.51 -1.68
N LEU A 39 11.20 9.06 -2.10
CA LEU A 39 10.34 8.18 -1.30
C LEU A 39 11.06 6.89 -0.88
N LYS A 40 11.77 6.23 -1.82
CA LYS A 40 12.59 5.05 -1.55
C LYS A 40 13.71 5.36 -0.53
N ASN A 41 14.36 6.53 -0.66
CA ASN A 41 15.42 6.98 0.26
C ASN A 41 14.90 7.27 1.68
N PHE A 42 13.68 7.79 1.81
CA PHE A 42 13.02 8.02 3.10
C PHE A 42 12.51 6.74 3.76
N ASN A 43 12.72 5.57 3.16
CA ASN A 43 12.25 4.28 3.66
C ASN A 43 10.72 4.23 3.86
N LEU A 44 9.96 5.01 3.08
CA LEU A 44 8.51 4.98 3.14
C LEU A 44 7.96 3.67 2.56
N MET A 45 6.81 3.23 3.08
CA MET A 45 6.18 1.95 2.73
C MET A 45 7.07 0.72 2.92
N LYS A 46 8.02 0.71 3.86
CA LYS A 46 8.74 -0.53 4.20
C LYS A 46 7.97 -1.35 5.22
N MET A 47 8.03 -2.68 5.09
CA MET A 47 7.56 -3.56 6.15
C MET A 47 8.43 -3.34 7.40
N PRO A 48 7.83 -3.17 8.59
CA PRO A 48 8.60 -3.03 9.82
C PRO A 48 9.40 -4.31 10.10
N PRO A 49 10.51 -4.24 10.85
CA PRO A 49 11.28 -5.42 11.23
C PRO A 49 10.45 -6.49 11.96
N ASP A 50 9.42 -6.03 12.69
CA ASP A 50 8.52 -6.84 13.51
C ASP A 50 7.43 -7.54 12.69
N VAL A 51 7.47 -7.46 11.36
CA VAL A 51 6.45 -8.08 10.50
C VAL A 51 6.37 -9.60 10.66
N LYS A 52 7.46 -10.23 11.13
CA LYS A 52 7.51 -11.66 11.48
C LYS A 52 6.64 -12.03 12.68
N GLU A 53 6.18 -11.03 13.44
CA GLU A 53 5.29 -11.22 14.59
C GLU A 53 3.81 -11.16 14.18
N LEU A 54 3.50 -10.82 12.92
CA LEU A 54 2.13 -10.79 12.45
C LEU A 54 1.51 -12.19 12.46
N SER A 55 0.25 -12.25 12.83
CA SER A 55 -0.59 -13.42 12.59
C SER A 55 -0.99 -13.51 11.12
N LEU A 56 -1.41 -14.69 10.70
CA LEU A 56 -2.01 -14.96 9.40
C LEU A 56 -3.14 -13.97 9.08
N ALA A 57 -3.98 -13.63 10.05
CA ALA A 57 -5.08 -12.69 9.84
C ALA A 57 -4.59 -11.27 9.61
N GLU A 58 -3.54 -10.85 10.33
CA GLU A 58 -2.98 -9.51 10.22
C GLU A 58 -2.24 -9.32 8.91
N ILE A 59 -1.43 -10.30 8.48
CA ILE A 59 -0.75 -10.21 7.19
C ILE A 59 -1.75 -10.20 6.02
N MET A 60 -2.84 -10.98 6.11
CA MET A 60 -3.90 -10.93 5.10
C MET A 60 -4.63 -9.58 5.09
N GLU A 61 -4.81 -8.93 6.25
CA GLU A 61 -5.39 -7.58 6.33
C GLU A 61 -4.49 -6.54 5.66
N VAL A 62 -3.16 -6.62 5.89
CA VAL A 62 -2.15 -5.78 5.21
C VAL A 62 -2.20 -6.01 3.70
N THR A 63 -2.13 -7.26 3.26
CA THR A 63 -2.20 -7.64 1.84
C THR A 63 -3.43 -7.05 1.17
N ALA A 64 -4.61 -7.25 1.76
CA ALA A 64 -5.86 -6.73 1.21
C ALA A 64 -5.86 -5.20 1.14
N ALA A 65 -5.27 -4.52 2.12
CA ALA A 65 -5.17 -3.07 2.12
C ALA A 65 -4.29 -2.54 0.99
N ILE A 66 -3.10 -3.13 0.80
CA ILE A 66 -2.19 -2.76 -0.29
C ILE A 66 -2.85 -3.02 -1.64
N GLN A 67 -3.40 -4.22 -1.85
CA GLN A 67 -4.09 -4.55 -3.10
C GLN A 67 -5.26 -3.61 -3.39
N THR A 68 -6.05 -3.25 -2.39
CA THR A 68 -7.18 -2.31 -2.58
C THR A 68 -6.68 -0.93 -2.99
N ILE A 69 -5.64 -0.41 -2.32
CA ILE A 69 -5.00 0.87 -2.70
C ILE A 69 -4.49 0.78 -4.13
N SER A 70 -3.77 -0.30 -4.47
CA SER A 70 -3.22 -0.53 -5.80
C SER A 70 -4.31 -0.57 -6.87
N THR A 71 -5.43 -1.26 -6.63
CA THR A 71 -6.57 -1.29 -7.55
C THR A 71 -7.21 0.08 -7.72
N ILE A 72 -7.42 0.82 -6.63
CA ILE A 72 -8.00 2.17 -6.68
C ILE A 72 -7.12 3.09 -7.54
N LEU A 73 -5.81 3.06 -7.32
CA LEU A 73 -4.86 3.86 -8.10
C LEU A 73 -4.85 3.40 -9.56
N LYS A 74 -4.75 2.10 -9.85
CA LYS A 74 -4.83 1.59 -11.22
C LYS A 74 -6.12 1.99 -11.94
N GLU A 75 -7.29 1.91 -11.29
CA GLU A 75 -8.54 2.38 -11.88
C GLU A 75 -8.55 3.89 -12.12
N LYS A 76 -8.03 4.67 -11.18
CA LYS A 76 -7.94 6.13 -11.30
C LYS A 76 -6.98 6.58 -12.40
N ALA A 77 -5.90 5.83 -12.66
CA ALA A 77 -4.98 6.09 -13.77
C ALA A 77 -5.67 5.91 -15.14
N ASN A 78 -6.61 4.96 -15.21
CA ASN A 78 -7.22 4.52 -16.47
C ASN A 78 -8.62 5.11 -16.73
N THR A 79 -9.26 5.73 -15.73
CA THR A 79 -10.64 6.23 -15.84
C THR A 79 -10.81 7.60 -15.20
N GLU A 80 -11.68 8.44 -15.76
CA GLU A 80 -12.11 9.72 -15.17
C GLU A 80 -13.12 9.53 -14.01
N LYS A 81 -13.19 8.34 -13.40
CA LYS A 81 -14.10 8.09 -12.28
C LYS A 81 -13.83 9.10 -11.15
N GLN A 82 -14.92 9.58 -10.55
CA GLN A 82 -14.87 10.60 -9.51
C GLN A 82 -14.08 10.10 -8.30
N LEU A 83 -13.18 10.96 -7.79
CA LEU A 83 -12.33 10.69 -6.63
C LEU A 83 -13.12 10.28 -5.37
N ASN A 84 -14.36 10.74 -5.27
CA ASN A 84 -15.21 10.56 -4.10
C ASN A 84 -15.63 9.12 -3.87
N ASP A 85 -15.80 8.33 -4.92
CA ASP A 85 -16.27 6.94 -4.81
C ASP A 85 -15.22 6.05 -4.12
N TYR A 86 -13.94 6.38 -4.28
CA TYR A 86 -12.83 5.60 -3.73
C TYR A 86 -12.21 6.22 -2.47
N LYS A 87 -12.47 7.50 -2.17
CA LYS A 87 -11.83 8.21 -1.06
C LYS A 87 -12.00 7.49 0.29
N HIS A 88 -13.20 6.99 0.58
CA HIS A 88 -13.46 6.28 1.83
C HIS A 88 -12.68 4.96 1.90
N ALA A 89 -12.71 4.17 0.82
CA ALA A 89 -11.99 2.89 0.76
C ALA A 89 -10.46 3.11 0.84
N PHE A 90 -9.94 4.10 0.13
CA PHE A 90 -8.53 4.46 0.16
C PHE A 90 -8.08 4.85 1.57
N ASN A 91 -8.78 5.79 2.22
CA ASN A 91 -8.42 6.25 3.57
C ASN A 91 -8.51 5.14 4.62
N ARG A 92 -9.53 4.26 4.50
CA ARG A 92 -9.65 3.09 5.38
C ARG A 92 -8.44 2.17 5.24
N ASN A 93 -8.03 1.86 4.01
CA ASN A 93 -6.89 0.97 3.77
C ASN A 93 -5.55 1.63 4.13
N ALA A 94 -5.39 2.93 3.91
CA ALA A 94 -4.24 3.69 4.39
C ALA A 94 -4.12 3.64 5.93
N SER A 95 -5.25 3.75 6.64
CA SER A 95 -5.28 3.60 8.10
C SER A 95 -4.95 2.17 8.56
N ILE A 96 -5.28 1.15 7.77
CA ILE A 96 -4.87 -0.24 8.05
C ILE A 96 -3.34 -0.36 7.95
N LEU A 97 -2.72 0.20 6.90
CA LEU A 97 -1.26 0.19 6.77
C LEU A 97 -0.58 0.87 7.97
N SER A 98 -1.08 2.05 8.36
CA SER A 98 -0.57 2.78 9.52
C SER A 98 -0.71 2.00 10.84
N LYS A 99 -1.81 1.26 11.03
CA LYS A 99 -2.00 0.37 12.20
C LYS A 99 -0.88 -0.67 12.32
N TYR A 100 -0.33 -1.12 11.19
CA TYR A 100 0.77 -2.08 11.13
C TYR A 100 2.14 -1.44 10.92
N GLN A 101 2.27 -0.14 11.22
CA GLN A 101 3.53 0.62 11.09
C GLN A 101 4.11 0.65 9.67
N ILE A 102 3.26 0.44 8.66
CA ILE A 102 3.63 0.62 7.26
C ILE A 102 3.30 2.07 6.91
N ASP A 103 4.34 2.89 6.79
CA ASP A 103 4.20 4.31 6.50
C ASP A 103 3.68 4.54 5.08
N PHE A 104 2.41 4.93 4.99
CA PHE A 104 1.75 5.36 3.76
C PHE A 104 1.22 6.79 3.93
N PRO A 105 2.09 7.81 3.81
CA PRO A 105 1.75 9.21 4.13
C PRO A 105 1.00 9.92 3.00
N PHE A 106 0.22 9.19 2.21
CA PHE A 106 -0.48 9.74 1.05
C PHE A 106 -1.98 9.83 1.28
N GLN A 107 -2.57 10.86 0.71
CA GLN A 107 -4.00 11.01 0.50
C GLN A 107 -4.33 10.72 -0.96
N LEU A 108 -5.56 10.29 -1.23
CA LEU A 108 -6.01 10.04 -2.60
C LEU A 108 -5.89 11.29 -3.52
N ALA A 109 -5.90 12.48 -2.93
CA ALA A 109 -5.73 13.74 -3.64
C ALA A 109 -4.30 13.99 -4.13
N ASP A 110 -3.29 13.36 -3.54
CA ASP A 110 -1.88 13.50 -3.93
C ASP A 110 -1.59 12.82 -5.28
N PHE A 111 -2.42 11.84 -5.66
CA PHE A 111 -2.32 11.13 -6.93
C PHE A 111 -3.10 11.89 -8.02
N GLN A 112 -2.50 12.94 -8.57
CA GLN A 112 -3.05 13.66 -9.73
C GLN A 112 -2.24 13.31 -10.98
N ILE A 113 -2.93 13.04 -12.08
CA ILE A 113 -2.29 12.89 -13.38
C ILE A 113 -2.14 14.33 -13.89
N GLU A 114 -0.94 14.89 -13.80
CA GLU A 114 -0.63 16.11 -14.54
C GLU A 114 -0.62 15.73 -16.03
N HIS A 115 -1.60 16.25 -16.79
CA HIS A 115 -1.69 16.11 -18.24
C HIS A 115 -0.77 17.11 -18.95
#